data_AF-U1NCH6-F1
#
_entry.id   AF-U1NCH6-F1
#
_cell.length_a   1.000
_cell.length_b   1.000
_cell.length_c   1.000
_cell.angle_alpha   90.00
_cell.angle_beta   90.00
_cell.angle_gamma   90.00
#
_symmetry.space_group_name_H-M   'P 1'
#
loop_
_entity.id
_entity.type
_entity.pdbx_description
1 polymer ?
#
loop_
_entity_poly.entity_id
_entity_poly.type
_entity_poly.pdbx_seq_one_letter_code
_entity_poly.pdbx_strand_id
1 'polypeptide(L)'
;MRVRWHQKLSTTVEPLSHGSTDFPTRHDHELLPATVSEWFDGCNIASNLAWENKHTQAGVRNIATDTVQADTKLGSQHSILACHEVAGSIQSWIKKRNKTKRATQPYFTSK
;
A
#
# COMPACT_ATOMS: atom_id res chain seq x y z
N MET A 1 48.96 47.18 13.42
CA MET A 1 48.42 46.54 12.21
C MET A 1 46.94 46.26 12.42
N ARG A 2 46.08 46.65 11.46
CA ARG A 2 44.62 46.49 11.49
C ARG A 2 44.24 45.03 11.28
N VAL A 3 43.26 44.54 12.05
CA VAL A 3 42.27 43.58 11.54
C VAL A 3 40.94 43.83 12.23
N ARG A 4 39.97 44.24 11.42
CA ARG A 4 38.61 44.61 11.78
C ARG A 4 37.75 43.37 11.56
N TRP A 5 37.24 42.76 12.63
CA TRP A 5 36.23 41.69 12.54
C TRP A 5 34.86 42.27 12.85
N HIS A 6 34.09 42.59 11.80
CA HIS A 6 32.65 42.71 11.91
C HIS A 6 32.05 42.16 10.62
N GLN A 7 31.79 40.85 10.64
CA GLN A 7 30.96 40.21 9.64
C GLN A 7 29.50 40.43 10.05
N LYS A 8 28.84 41.40 9.42
CA LYS A 8 27.37 41.48 9.44
C LYS A 8 26.85 40.34 8.56
N LEU A 9 26.42 39.24 9.17
CA LEU A 9 25.49 38.33 8.51
C LEU A 9 24.09 38.90 8.74
N SER A 10 23.61 39.63 7.75
CA SER A 10 22.20 39.99 7.64
C SER A 10 21.45 38.75 7.18
N THR A 11 21.11 37.86 8.10
CA THR A 11 20.19 36.76 7.82
C THR A 11 18.77 37.34 7.79
N THR A 12 18.34 37.74 6.61
CA THR A 12 16.92 37.81 6.28
C THR A 12 16.39 36.39 6.44
N VAL A 13 15.62 36.15 7.50
CA VAL A 13 14.86 34.92 7.66
C VAL A 13 13.76 34.92 6.59
N GLU A 14 13.92 34.12 5.55
CA GLU A 14 12.80 33.77 4.68
C GLU A 14 11.73 33.10 5.54
N PRO A 15 10.44 33.49 5.43
CA PRO A 15 9.40 32.78 6.14
C PRO A 15 9.31 31.37 5.57
N LEU A 16 9.67 30.37 6.38
CA LEU A 16 9.37 28.97 6.12
C LEU A 16 7.87 28.85 5.88
N SER A 17 7.49 28.51 4.65
CA SER A 17 6.13 28.15 4.26
C SER A 17 5.69 26.97 5.13
N HIS A 18 5.02 27.29 6.23
CA HIS A 18 4.45 26.33 7.15
C HIS A 18 3.22 25.71 6.49
N GLY A 19 3.35 24.42 6.15
CA GLY A 19 2.25 23.47 6.02
C GLY A 19 1.10 23.86 5.11
N SER A 20 1.14 23.39 3.87
CA SER A 20 -0.08 23.30 3.04
C SER A 20 -1.14 22.51 3.80
N THR A 21 -2.13 23.21 4.33
CA THR A 21 -3.40 22.61 4.76
C THR A 21 -4.27 22.46 3.52
N ASP A 22 -3.81 21.63 2.58
CA ASP A 22 -4.62 21.30 1.40
C ASP A 22 -5.74 20.35 1.85
N PHE A 23 -6.95 20.88 1.83
CA PHE A 23 -8.15 20.05 1.95
C PHE A 23 -8.21 19.11 0.74
N PRO A 24 -8.68 17.85 0.91
CA PRO A 24 -8.85 16.93 -0.20
C PRO A 24 -9.67 17.57 -1.30
N THR A 25 -9.12 17.60 -2.52
CA THR A 25 -9.81 18.13 -3.67
C THR A 25 -10.96 17.20 -4.08
N ARG A 26 -11.91 17.70 -4.87
CA ARG A 26 -12.95 16.84 -5.47
C ARG A 26 -12.33 15.65 -6.24
N HIS A 27 -11.16 15.86 -6.84
CA HIS A 27 -10.43 14.81 -7.54
C HIS A 27 -9.93 13.74 -6.56
N ASP A 28 -9.40 14.13 -5.40
CA ASP A 28 -8.98 13.18 -4.36
C ASP A 28 -10.16 12.36 -3.82
N HIS A 29 -11.33 12.98 -3.69
CA HIS A 29 -12.57 12.30 -3.29
C HIS A 29 -13.02 11.22 -4.28
N GLU A 30 -12.68 11.34 -5.56
CA GLU A 30 -13.00 10.35 -6.59
C GLU A 30 -11.87 9.30 -6.76
N LEU A 31 -10.61 9.73 -6.68
CA LEU A 31 -9.45 8.86 -6.84
C LEU A 31 -9.24 7.89 -5.67
N LEU A 32 -9.48 8.32 -4.44
CA LEU A 32 -9.27 7.48 -3.26
C LEU A 32 -10.17 6.24 -3.27
N PRO A 33 -11.51 6.36 -3.41
CA PRO A 33 -12.38 5.18 -3.50
C PRO A 33 -12.06 4.29 -4.69
N ALA A 34 -11.71 4.87 -5.85
CA ALA A 34 -11.31 4.10 -7.03
C ALA A 34 -10.05 3.27 -6.76
N THR A 35 -9.03 3.87 -6.14
CA THR A 35 -7.79 3.18 -5.77
C THR A 35 -8.05 2.07 -4.75
N VAL A 36 -8.94 2.32 -3.78
CA VAL A 36 -9.35 1.31 -2.79
C VAL A 36 -10.08 0.15 -3.44
N SER A 37 -10.98 0.42 -4.40
CA SER A 37 -11.68 -0.62 -5.16
C SER A 37 -10.69 -1.50 -5.92
N GLU A 38 -9.80 -0.89 -6.69
CA GLU A 38 -8.75 -1.59 -7.46
C GLU A 38 -7.82 -2.39 -6.53
N TRP A 39 -7.54 -1.87 -5.32
CA TRP A 39 -6.76 -2.59 -4.31
C TRP A 39 -7.47 -3.85 -3.82
N PHE A 40 -8.79 -3.78 -3.57
CA PHE A 40 -9.57 -4.96 -3.21
C PHE A 40 -9.64 -5.98 -4.35
N ASP A 41 -9.81 -5.54 -5.59
CA ASP A 41 -9.77 -6.41 -6.77
C ASP A 41 -8.41 -7.10 -6.90
N GLY A 42 -7.32 -6.37 -6.72
CA GLY A 42 -5.96 -6.91 -6.67
C GLY A 42 -5.78 -7.97 -5.57
N CYS A 43 -6.34 -7.74 -4.38
CA CYS A 43 -6.32 -8.73 -3.30
C CYS A 43 -7.12 -9.99 -3.66
N ASN A 44 -8.26 -9.86 -4.33
CA ASN A 44 -9.07 -11.00 -4.75
C ASN A 44 -8.39 -11.81 -5.86
N ILE A 45 -7.76 -11.16 -6.84
CA ILE A 45 -6.94 -11.80 -7.87
C ILE A 45 -5.78 -12.59 -7.22
N ALA A 46 -5.01 -11.94 -6.35
CA ALA A 46 -3.91 -12.59 -5.66
C ALA A 46 -4.37 -13.74 -4.77
N SER A 47 -5.53 -13.62 -4.11
CA SER A 47 -6.11 -14.71 -3.33
C SER A 47 -6.48 -15.90 -4.21
N ASN A 48 -7.12 -15.68 -5.37
CA ASN A 48 -7.48 -16.76 -6.29
C ASN A 48 -6.23 -17.52 -6.77
N LEU A 49 -5.17 -16.81 -7.14
CA LEU A 49 -3.93 -17.42 -7.65
C LEU A 49 -3.16 -18.18 -6.57
N ALA A 50 -3.12 -17.65 -5.35
CA ALA A 50 -2.28 -18.18 -4.29
C ALA A 50 -2.94 -19.23 -3.40
N TRP A 51 -4.28 -19.23 -3.31
CA TRP A 51 -5.03 -19.95 -2.26
C TRP A 51 -4.59 -21.41 -2.05
N GLU A 52 -4.38 -22.15 -3.13
CA GLU A 52 -4.02 -23.57 -3.06
C GLU A 52 -2.50 -23.82 -3.03
N ASN A 53 -1.70 -22.85 -3.45
CA ASN A 53 -0.32 -23.09 -3.89
C ASN A 53 0.75 -22.34 -3.08
N LYS A 54 0.42 -21.16 -2.51
CA LYS A 54 1.40 -20.26 -1.88
C LYS A 54 0.80 -19.56 -0.68
N HIS A 55 1.55 -19.56 0.42
CA HIS A 55 1.09 -18.96 1.69
C HIS A 55 2.15 -18.05 2.33
N THR A 56 3.30 -17.84 1.68
CA THR A 56 4.33 -16.90 2.14
C THR A 56 4.25 -15.61 1.33
N GLN A 57 4.63 -14.47 1.90
CA GLN A 57 4.63 -13.19 1.18
C GLN A 57 5.41 -13.26 -0.14
N ALA A 58 6.62 -13.83 -0.12
CA ALA A 58 7.41 -14.02 -1.33
C ALA A 58 6.71 -14.96 -2.34
N GLY A 59 6.08 -16.04 -1.87
CA GLY A 59 5.36 -16.98 -2.73
C GLY A 59 4.15 -16.35 -3.41
N VAL A 60 3.32 -15.61 -2.67
CA VAL A 60 2.15 -14.89 -3.20
C VAL A 60 2.60 -13.80 -4.17
N ARG A 61 3.63 -13.02 -3.81
CA ARG A 61 4.17 -11.97 -4.67
C ARG A 61 4.61 -12.54 -6.02
N ASN A 62 5.40 -13.61 -6.01
CA ASN A 62 5.96 -14.20 -7.22
C ASN A 62 4.90 -14.77 -8.18
N ILE A 63 3.75 -15.21 -7.67
CA ILE A 63 2.70 -15.81 -8.53
C ILE A 63 1.65 -14.77 -8.98
N ALA A 64 1.44 -13.70 -8.21
CA ALA A 64 0.30 -12.81 -8.43
C ALA A 64 0.65 -11.38 -8.82
N THR A 65 1.86 -10.88 -8.56
CA THR A 65 2.16 -9.44 -8.72
C THR A 65 1.97 -8.95 -10.15
N ASP A 66 2.43 -9.72 -11.13
CA ASP A 66 2.32 -9.35 -12.54
C ASP A 66 0.87 -9.35 -13.02
N THR A 67 0.08 -10.36 -12.61
CA THR A 67 -1.37 -10.41 -12.92
C THR A 67 -2.13 -9.28 -12.25
N VAL A 68 -1.84 -8.98 -10.99
CA VAL A 68 -2.48 -7.85 -10.30
C VAL A 68 -2.16 -6.52 -10.99
N GLN A 69 -0.92 -6.30 -11.44
CA GLN A 69 -0.58 -5.09 -12.19
C GLN A 69 -1.23 -5.03 -13.57
N ALA A 70 -1.39 -6.17 -14.24
CA ALA A 70 -1.98 -6.24 -15.58
C ALA A 70 -3.50 -6.04 -15.56
N ASP A 71 -4.17 -6.61 -14.55
CA ASP A 71 -5.63 -6.71 -14.50
C ASP A 71 -6.28 -5.62 -13.63
N THR A 72 -5.48 -4.75 -13.01
CA THR A 72 -5.95 -3.59 -12.22
C THR A 72 -5.27 -2.31 -12.67
N LYS A 73 -5.76 -1.17 -12.19
CA LYS A 73 -5.08 0.13 -12.37
C LYS A 73 -4.00 0.40 -11.32
N LEU A 74 -3.61 -0.60 -10.53
CA LEU A 74 -2.63 -0.44 -9.47
C LEU A 74 -1.20 -0.33 -10.02
N GLY A 75 -0.44 0.60 -9.45
CA GLY A 75 1.01 0.60 -9.58
C GLY A 75 1.68 -0.58 -8.87
N SER A 76 2.99 -0.73 -9.10
CA SER A 76 3.79 -1.82 -8.56
C SER A 76 3.75 -1.91 -7.03
N GLN A 77 3.82 -0.77 -6.32
CA GLN A 77 3.79 -0.74 -4.86
C GLN A 77 2.46 -1.26 -4.31
N HIS A 78 1.33 -0.80 -4.84
CA HIS A 78 0.01 -1.24 -4.39
C HIS A 78 -0.24 -2.72 -4.70
N SER A 79 0.25 -3.21 -5.84
CA SER A 79 0.17 -4.62 -6.22
C SER A 79 0.95 -5.53 -5.25
N ILE A 80 2.15 -5.11 -4.85
CA ILE A 80 2.95 -5.82 -3.83
C ILE A 80 2.24 -5.81 -2.47
N LEU A 81 1.66 -4.68 -2.07
CA LEU A 81 0.93 -4.57 -0.81
C LEU A 81 -0.33 -5.47 -0.80
N ALA A 82 -1.07 -5.54 -1.91
CA ALA A 82 -2.18 -6.49 -2.05
C ALA A 82 -1.71 -7.95 -1.87
N CYS A 83 -0.59 -8.34 -2.47
CA CYS A 83 -0.01 -9.67 -2.28
C CYS A 83 0.38 -9.95 -0.82
N HIS A 84 0.91 -8.96 -0.11
CA HIS A 84 1.25 -9.09 1.31
C HIS A 84 0.01 -9.26 2.19
N GLU A 85 -1.05 -8.50 1.93
CA GLU A 85 -2.32 -8.59 2.66
C GLU A 85 -2.95 -9.99 2.49
N VAL A 86 -2.96 -10.49 1.26
CA VAL A 86 -3.43 -11.85 0.93
C VAL A 86 -2.60 -12.91 1.65
N ALA A 87 -1.27 -12.80 1.63
CA ALA A 87 -0.41 -13.76 2.33
C ALA A 87 -0.70 -13.78 3.84
N GLY A 88 -0.87 -12.62 4.47
CA GLY A 88 -1.24 -12.50 5.89
C GLY A 88 -2.59 -13.15 6.20
N SER A 89 -3.59 -12.89 5.34
CA SER A 89 -4.92 -13.48 5.46
C SER A 89 -4.89 -15.00 5.33
N ILE A 90 -4.24 -15.54 4.29
CA ILE A 90 -4.09 -16.99 4.09
C ILE A 90 -3.40 -17.64 5.30
N GLN A 91 -2.30 -17.06 5.80
CA GLN A 91 -1.60 -17.58 6.98
C GLN A 91 -2.48 -17.57 8.23
N SER A 92 -3.26 -16.51 8.44
CA SER A 92 -4.21 -16.41 9.56
C SER A 92 -5.24 -17.53 9.51
N TRP A 93 -5.77 -17.83 8.31
CA TRP A 93 -6.71 -18.92 8.11
C TRP A 93 -6.09 -20.31 8.29
N ILE A 94 -4.86 -20.55 7.82
CA ILE A 94 -4.13 -21.80 8.07
C ILE A 94 -3.91 -22.01 9.57
N LYS A 95 -3.52 -20.97 10.32
CA LYS A 95 -3.39 -21.02 11.78
C LYS A 95 -4.72 -21.35 12.47
N LYS A 96 -5.85 -20.86 11.95
CA LYS A 96 -7.20 -21.20 12.44
C LYS A 96 -7.64 -22.62 12.07
N ARG A 97 -7.21 -23.16 10.93
CA ARG A 97 -7.48 -24.55 10.50
C ARG A 97 -6.98 -25.56 11.53
N ASN A 98 -5.79 -25.34 12.06
CA ASN A 98 -5.20 -26.18 13.11
C ASN A 98 -5.99 -26.17 14.44
N LYS A 99 -6.97 -25.25 14.57
CA LYS A 99 -7.76 -25.03 15.79
C LYS A 99 -9.25 -25.38 15.64
N THR A 100 -9.65 -26.24 14.68
CA THR A 100 -11.00 -26.85 14.51
C THR A 100 -11.98 -26.26 13.47
N LYS A 101 -11.57 -25.30 12.62
CA LYS A 101 -12.47 -24.74 11.57
C LYS A 101 -11.96 -24.99 10.15
N ARG A 102 -12.84 -25.35 9.21
CA ARG A 102 -12.51 -25.37 7.77
C ARG A 102 -12.10 -23.96 7.36
N ALA A 103 -10.94 -23.83 6.73
CA ALA A 103 -10.47 -22.56 6.19
C ALA A 103 -11.18 -22.28 4.87
N THR A 104 -11.66 -21.05 4.71
CA THR A 104 -12.24 -20.55 3.45
C THR A 104 -11.23 -19.61 2.80
N GLN A 105 -11.22 -19.59 1.48
CA GLN A 105 -10.44 -18.63 0.72
C GLN A 105 -10.80 -17.19 1.15
N PRO A 106 -9.80 -16.33 1.40
CA PRO A 106 -10.05 -14.90 1.63
C PRO A 106 -10.80 -14.25 0.46
N TYR A 107 -11.76 -13.41 0.80
CA TYR A 107 -12.45 -12.54 -0.14
C TYR A 107 -12.54 -11.15 0.47
N PHE A 108 -12.12 -10.15 -0.28
CA PHE A 108 -11.97 -8.78 0.16
C PHE A 108 -13.03 -7.90 -0.51
N THR A 109 -13.64 -7.02 0.28
CA THR A 109 -14.70 -6.12 -0.17
C THR A 109 -14.53 -4.76 0.48
N SER A 110 -14.92 -3.70 -0.21
CA SER A 110 -15.16 -2.42 0.45
C SER A 110 -16.36 -2.56 1.38
N LYS A 111 -16.24 -1.98 2.57
CA LYS A 111 -17.37 -1.86 3.50
C LYS A 111 -18.30 -0.72 3.10
#